data_AF-A0A5C7FHY4-F1
#
_entry.id   AF-A0A5C7FHY4-F1
#
_cell.length_a   1.000
_cell.length_b   1.000
_cell.length_c   1.000
_cell.angle_alpha   90.00
_cell.angle_beta   90.00
_cell.angle_gamma   90.00
#
_symmetry.space_group_name_H-M   'P 1'
#
loop_
_entity.id
_entity.type
_entity.pdbx_description
1 polymer ?
#
loop_
_entity_poly.entity_id
_entity_poly.type
_entity_poly.pdbx_seq_one_letter_code
_entity_poly.pdbx_strand_id
1 'polypeptide(L)'
;MTINDLFQYALDHPANVLFYFALIPFAALLAGWMEREEGHLPPWNYLYSTLVYLVAVPAILSVAYTIYKWMFERGSVMDANIMLQVLPVASMLLTFFIVKRQVLIESLPGFSRLSGLVIMISAALAIMWFMDRVRIYTFTHLPIQWLLGIFVGLLIIIRVAWRRVAK
;
A
#
# COMPACT_ATOMS: atom_id res chain seq x y z
N MET A 1 -6.45 -14.07 15.79
CA MET A 1 -5.18 -13.33 15.70
C MET A 1 -5.49 -11.94 15.16
N THR A 2 -5.12 -10.91 15.91
CA THR A 2 -5.15 -9.51 15.45
C THR A 2 -3.95 -9.22 14.54
N ILE A 3 -3.94 -8.07 13.84
CA ILE A 3 -2.76 -7.63 13.07
C ILE A 3 -1.55 -7.45 13.99
N ASN A 4 -1.78 -7.02 15.24
CA ASN A 4 -0.71 -6.87 16.21
C ASN A 4 -0.13 -8.24 16.62
N ASP A 5 -0.98 -9.25 16.81
CA ASP A 5 -0.53 -10.63 17.09
C ASP A 5 0.33 -11.19 15.94
N LEU A 6 -0.02 -10.87 14.69
CA LEU A 6 0.77 -11.25 13.52
C LEU A 6 2.16 -10.58 13.53
N PHE A 7 2.21 -9.29 13.84
CA PHE A 7 3.47 -8.55 13.94
C PHE A 7 4.35 -9.07 15.08
N GLN A 8 3.77 -9.34 16.25
CA GLN A 8 4.51 -9.94 17.36
C GLN A 8 5.04 -11.32 16.99
N TYR A 9 4.22 -12.17 16.40
CA TYR A 9 4.66 -13.49 15.95
C TYR A 9 5.83 -13.42 14.95
N ALA A 10 5.78 -12.47 14.02
CA ALA A 10 6.86 -12.24 13.05
C ALA A 10 8.16 -11.74 13.71
N LEU A 11 8.04 -10.93 14.77
CA LEU A 11 9.18 -10.45 15.55
C LEU A 11 9.77 -11.53 16.46
N ASP A 12 8.93 -12.43 16.97
CA ASP A 12 9.35 -13.57 17.79
C ASP A 12 10.06 -14.67 16.96
N HIS A 13 9.80 -14.72 15.66
CA HIS A 13 10.42 -15.68 14.72
C HIS A 13 11.21 -14.98 13.61
N PRO A 14 12.25 -14.20 13.95
CA PRO A 14 12.93 -13.34 12.99
C PRO A 14 13.65 -14.15 11.89
N ALA A 15 14.18 -15.32 12.25
CA ALA A 15 14.86 -16.20 11.30
C ALA A 15 13.93 -16.63 10.15
N ASN A 16 12.65 -16.90 10.44
CA ASN A 16 11.68 -17.34 9.43
C ASN A 16 11.36 -16.22 8.44
N VAL A 17 11.21 -14.99 8.95
CA VAL A 17 10.94 -13.81 8.13
C VAL A 17 12.13 -13.47 7.24
N LEU A 18 13.34 -13.48 7.79
CA LEU A 18 14.57 -13.29 7.00
C LEU A 18 14.71 -14.38 5.94
N PHE A 19 14.49 -15.64 6.31
CA PHE A 19 14.57 -16.76 5.38
C PHE A 19 13.58 -16.60 4.22
N TYR A 20 12.32 -16.26 4.50
CA TYR A 20 11.32 -15.99 3.47
C TYR A 20 11.76 -14.88 2.51
N PHE A 21 12.14 -13.72 3.04
CA PHE A 21 12.52 -12.56 2.21
C PHE A 21 13.88 -12.69 1.52
N ALA A 22 14.75 -13.58 1.98
CA ALA A 22 16.01 -13.92 1.32
C ALA A 22 15.82 -15.00 0.25
N LEU A 23 14.94 -15.98 0.50
CA LEU A 23 14.67 -17.10 -0.40
C LEU A 23 14.12 -16.62 -1.74
N ILE A 24 13.25 -15.61 -1.73
CA ILE A 24 12.59 -15.13 -2.96
C ILE A 24 13.57 -14.49 -3.96
N PRO A 25 14.39 -13.48 -3.60
CA PRO A 25 15.39 -12.95 -4.52
C PRO A 25 16.43 -14.01 -4.91
N PHE A 26 16.75 -14.94 -4.01
CA PHE A 26 17.61 -16.07 -4.35
C PHE A 26 16.97 -17.00 -5.39
N ALA A 27 15.69 -17.32 -5.26
CA ALA A 27 14.94 -18.09 -6.24
C ALA A 27 14.85 -17.37 -7.59
N ALA A 28 14.67 -16.04 -7.59
CA ALA A 28 14.69 -15.22 -8.80
C ALA A 28 16.07 -15.23 -9.50
N LEU A 29 17.17 -15.24 -8.73
CA LEU A 29 18.52 -15.38 -9.27
C LEU A 29 18.73 -16.77 -9.89
N LEU A 30 18.32 -17.83 -9.20
CA LEU A 30 18.45 -19.20 -9.70
C LEU A 30 17.62 -19.41 -10.97
N ALA A 31 16.36 -18.95 -10.98
CA ALA A 31 15.50 -19.01 -12.15
C ALA A 31 16.16 -18.33 -13.37
N GLY A 32 16.74 -17.15 -13.16
CA GLY A 32 17.45 -16.43 -14.21
C GLY A 32 18.72 -17.06 -14.72
N TRP A 33 19.39 -17.88 -13.91
CA TRP A 33 20.57 -18.62 -14.36
C TRP A 33 20.19 -19.88 -15.14
N MET A 34 19.07 -20.50 -14.80
CA MET A 34 18.54 -21.67 -15.51
C MET A 34 17.87 -21.31 -16.84
N GLU A 35 17.37 -20.09 -16.94
CA GLU A 35 16.68 -19.61 -18.12
C GLU A 35 17.66 -19.25 -19.25
N ARG A 36 17.40 -19.79 -20.45
CA ARG A 36 18.30 -19.73 -21.60
C ARG A 36 17.76 -18.87 -22.76
N GLU A 37 16.91 -17.87 -22.49
CA GLU A 37 16.34 -16.84 -23.42
C GLU A 37 14.79 -16.79 -23.51
N GLU A 38 14.06 -17.59 -22.72
CA GLU A 38 12.60 -17.76 -22.84
C GLU A 38 11.76 -17.21 -21.65
N GLY A 39 12.25 -16.27 -20.84
CA GLY A 39 11.62 -15.88 -19.56
C GLY A 39 10.26 -15.21 -19.68
N HIS A 40 9.97 -14.68 -20.85
CA HIS A 40 8.68 -14.13 -21.22
C HIS A 40 7.65 -15.22 -21.57
N LEU A 41 8.11 -16.45 -21.84
CA LEU A 41 7.27 -17.60 -22.17
C LEU A 41 6.92 -18.43 -20.92
N PRO A 42 5.80 -19.17 -20.97
CA PRO A 42 5.50 -20.17 -19.95
C PRO A 42 6.57 -21.28 -19.95
N PRO A 43 6.96 -21.83 -18.78
CA PRO A 43 6.40 -21.59 -17.44
C PRO A 43 7.08 -20.45 -16.65
N TRP A 44 8.17 -19.89 -17.16
CA TRP A 44 9.03 -18.94 -16.44
C TRP A 44 8.32 -17.62 -16.12
N ASN A 45 7.47 -17.13 -17.03
CA ASN A 45 6.69 -15.91 -16.80
C ASN A 45 5.75 -16.01 -15.57
N TYR A 46 5.15 -17.18 -15.32
CA TYR A 46 4.30 -17.44 -14.16
C TYR A 46 5.13 -17.57 -12.88
N LEU A 47 6.31 -18.17 -12.96
CA LEU A 47 7.25 -18.24 -11.84
C LEU A 47 7.67 -16.82 -11.41
N TYR A 48 8.14 -15.99 -12.35
CA TYR A 48 8.53 -14.62 -12.03
C TYR A 48 7.36 -13.78 -11.52
N SER A 49 6.18 -13.92 -12.12
CA SER A 49 4.97 -13.26 -11.60
C SER A 49 4.70 -13.67 -10.15
N THR A 50 4.75 -14.96 -9.84
CA THR A 50 4.55 -15.46 -8.47
C THR A 50 5.57 -14.88 -7.50
N LEU A 51 6.86 -14.90 -7.85
CA LEU A 51 7.93 -14.35 -7.00
C LEU A 51 7.74 -12.84 -6.79
N VAL A 52 7.41 -12.10 -7.84
CA VAL A 52 7.11 -10.66 -7.78
C VAL A 52 5.95 -10.39 -6.83
N TYR A 53 4.85 -11.15 -6.93
CA TYR A 53 3.69 -11.00 -6.05
C TYR A 53 3.99 -11.31 -4.58
N LEU A 54 4.76 -12.36 -4.32
CA LEU A 54 5.11 -12.79 -2.96
C LEU A 54 5.90 -11.74 -2.17
N VAL A 55 6.65 -10.87 -2.86
CA VAL A 55 7.39 -9.78 -2.21
C VAL A 55 6.66 -8.44 -2.32
N ALA A 56 6.00 -8.17 -3.45
CA ALA A 56 5.32 -6.90 -3.67
C ALA A 56 4.16 -6.69 -2.70
N VAL A 57 3.33 -7.71 -2.44
CA VAL A 57 2.16 -7.55 -1.56
C VAL A 57 2.59 -7.20 -0.12
N PRO A 58 3.50 -7.95 0.55
CA PRO A 58 4.01 -7.55 1.86
C PRO A 58 4.67 -6.18 1.85
N ALA A 59 5.46 -5.85 0.83
CA ALA A 59 6.15 -4.56 0.74
C ALA A 59 5.18 -3.37 0.62
N ILE A 60 4.14 -3.49 -0.21
CA ILE A 60 3.13 -2.44 -0.36
C ILE A 60 2.38 -2.24 0.96
N LEU A 61 2.03 -3.32 1.66
CA LEU A 61 1.39 -3.23 2.97
C LEU A 61 2.31 -2.59 4.02
N SER A 62 3.60 -2.92 4.02
CA SER A 62 4.60 -2.30 4.88
C SER A 62 4.70 -0.80 4.66
N VAL A 63 4.78 -0.36 3.40
CA VAL A 63 4.80 1.07 3.04
C VAL A 63 3.51 1.77 3.47
N ALA A 64 2.37 1.17 3.18
CA ALA A 64 1.07 1.71 3.57
C ALA A 64 0.95 1.88 5.10
N TYR A 65 1.43 0.89 5.85
CA TYR A 65 1.45 0.91 7.31
C TYR A 65 2.38 2.01 7.85
N THR A 66 3.58 2.18 7.28
CA THR A 66 4.49 3.26 7.65
C THR A 66 3.86 4.64 7.41
N ILE A 67 3.25 4.84 6.23
CA ILE A 67 2.54 6.09 5.89
C ILE A 67 1.39 6.32 6.87
N TYR A 68 0.60 5.30 7.17
CA TYR A 68 -0.50 5.38 8.12
C TYR A 68 -0.01 5.81 9.53
N LYS A 69 0.99 5.13 10.08
CA LYS A 69 1.56 5.48 11.39
C LYS A 69 2.07 6.92 11.45
N TRP A 70 2.75 7.36 10.39
CA TRP A 70 3.29 8.70 10.34
C TRP A 70 2.20 9.77 10.23
N MET A 71 1.20 9.56 9.38
CA MET A 71 0.15 10.54 9.10
C MET A 71 -0.90 10.66 10.22
N PHE A 72 -1.31 9.53 10.82
CA PHE A 72 -2.45 9.51 11.76
C PHE A 72 -2.03 9.31 13.22
N GLU A 73 -1.08 8.41 13.48
CA GLU A 73 -0.61 8.14 14.85
C GLU A 73 0.49 9.10 15.31
N ARG A 74 1.02 9.93 14.38
CA ARG A 74 2.19 10.81 14.59
C ARG A 74 3.39 10.05 15.17
N GLY A 75 3.49 8.75 14.86
CA GLY A 75 4.64 7.94 15.25
C GLY A 75 5.91 8.48 14.58
N SER A 76 7.04 8.38 15.28
CA SER A 76 8.33 8.70 14.65
C SER A 76 8.62 7.68 13.54
N VAL A 77 9.04 8.17 12.38
CA VAL A 77 9.54 7.33 11.29
C VAL A 77 10.79 6.56 11.72
N MET A 78 11.51 7.08 12.72
CA MET A 78 12.73 6.45 13.24
C MET A 78 12.45 5.23 14.12
N ASP A 79 11.25 5.11 14.67
CA ASP A 79 10.82 3.93 15.44
C ASP A 79 10.26 2.82 14.53
N ALA A 80 10.45 2.97 13.21
CA ALA A 80 10.08 1.97 12.24
C ALA A 80 10.85 0.66 12.50
N ASN A 81 10.09 -0.42 12.69
CA ASN A 81 10.69 -1.72 12.84
C ASN A 81 11.31 -2.15 11.50
N ILE A 82 12.63 -2.29 11.47
CA ILE A 82 13.41 -2.65 10.28
C ILE A 82 12.87 -3.94 9.64
N MET A 83 12.46 -4.91 10.47
CA MET A 83 12.02 -6.23 10.02
C MET A 83 10.66 -6.21 9.34
N LEU A 84 9.74 -5.39 9.83
CA LEU A 84 8.37 -5.33 9.32
C LEU A 84 8.18 -4.27 8.24
N GLN A 85 9.01 -3.23 8.23
CA GLN A 85 8.85 -2.08 7.33
C GLN A 85 9.93 -2.04 6.25
N VAL A 86 11.21 -2.18 6.62
CA VAL A 86 12.33 -2.00 5.69
C VAL A 86 12.63 -3.28 4.91
N LEU A 87 12.66 -4.43 5.59
CA LEU A 87 13.03 -5.72 5.00
C LEU A 87 12.11 -6.12 3.81
N PRO A 88 10.78 -6.00 3.88
CA PRO A 88 9.90 -6.34 2.75
C PRO A 88 10.17 -5.45 1.53
N VAL A 89 10.39 -4.15 1.74
CA VAL A 89 10.69 -3.19 0.68
C VAL A 89 12.05 -3.47 0.05
N ALA A 90 13.07 -3.74 0.87
CA ALA A 90 14.40 -4.09 0.38
C ALA A 90 14.39 -5.38 -0.46
N SER A 91 13.70 -6.42 0.02
CA SER A 91 13.53 -7.68 -0.72
C SER A 91 12.77 -7.45 -2.04
N MET A 92 11.75 -6.59 -2.06
CA MET A 92 10.99 -6.28 -3.26
C MET A 92 11.88 -5.62 -4.30
N LEU A 93 12.64 -4.60 -3.89
CA LEU A 93 13.55 -3.89 -4.77
C LEU A 93 14.63 -4.81 -5.35
N LEU A 94 15.20 -5.70 -4.52
CA LEU A 94 16.17 -6.70 -4.99
C LEU A 94 15.54 -7.65 -6.01
N THR A 95 14.38 -8.24 -5.69
CA THR A 95 13.68 -9.17 -6.58
C THR A 95 13.31 -8.50 -7.90
N PHE A 96 12.78 -7.28 -7.86
CA PHE A 96 12.43 -6.53 -9.07
C PHE A 96 13.66 -6.20 -9.91
N PHE A 97 14.78 -5.82 -9.27
CA PHE A 97 16.03 -5.56 -9.97
C PHE A 97 16.57 -6.79 -10.70
N ILE A 98 16.46 -7.96 -10.08
CA ILE A 98 16.86 -9.24 -10.67
C ILE A 98 15.93 -9.61 -11.85
N VAL A 99 14.62 -9.60 -11.62
CA VAL A 99 13.62 -10.01 -12.64
C VAL A 99 13.61 -9.04 -13.82
N LYS A 100 13.77 -7.73 -13.59
CA LYS A 100 13.88 -6.71 -14.65
C LYS A 100 14.98 -7.02 -15.67
N ARG A 101 16.08 -7.66 -15.22
CA ARG A 101 17.20 -8.00 -16.11
C ARG A 101 16.87 -9.15 -17.07
N GLN A 102 15.85 -9.94 -16.76
CA GLN A 102 15.51 -11.17 -17.47
C GLN A 102 14.22 -10.99 -18.28
N VAL A 103 13.21 -10.32 -17.71
CA VAL A 103 11.89 -10.14 -18.32
C VAL A 103 11.41 -8.70 -18.16
N LEU A 104 10.66 -8.22 -19.16
CA LEU A 104 9.91 -6.97 -19.03
C LEU A 104 8.84 -7.12 -17.96
N ILE A 105 8.99 -6.43 -16.83
CA ILE A 105 8.08 -6.57 -15.68
C ILE A 105 6.61 -6.27 -16.06
N GLU A 106 6.39 -5.33 -16.99
CA GLU A 106 5.05 -4.96 -17.46
C GLU A 106 4.35 -6.07 -18.26
N SER A 107 5.10 -7.01 -18.86
CA SER A 107 4.53 -8.16 -19.56
C SER A 107 4.19 -9.32 -18.62
N LEU A 108 4.53 -9.23 -17.33
CA LEU A 108 4.22 -10.30 -16.38
C LEU A 108 2.71 -10.44 -16.17
N PRO A 109 2.19 -11.68 -16.17
CA PRO A 109 0.77 -11.91 -15.99
C PRO A 109 0.31 -11.36 -14.64
N GLY A 110 -0.68 -10.48 -14.67
CA GLY A 110 -1.28 -9.89 -13.48
C GLY A 110 -0.55 -8.67 -12.92
N PHE A 111 0.54 -8.16 -13.50
CA PHE A 111 1.24 -6.98 -12.98
C PHE A 111 0.30 -5.76 -12.78
N SER A 112 -0.70 -5.59 -13.66
CA SER A 112 -1.74 -4.55 -13.55
C SER A 112 -2.52 -4.58 -12.23
N ARG A 113 -2.71 -5.75 -11.60
CA ARG A 113 -3.42 -5.84 -10.31
C ARG A 113 -2.57 -5.32 -9.15
N LEU A 114 -1.23 -5.45 -9.21
CA LEU A 114 -0.33 -4.86 -8.21
C LEU A 114 -0.40 -3.34 -8.28
N SER A 115 -0.35 -2.77 -9.48
CA SER A 115 -0.56 -1.33 -9.69
C SER A 115 -1.94 -0.89 -9.17
N GLY A 116 -2.99 -1.64 -9.48
CA GLY A 116 -4.34 -1.41 -8.96
C GLY A 116 -4.39 -1.41 -7.43
N LEU A 117 -3.70 -2.35 -6.76
CA LEU A 117 -3.61 -2.42 -5.30
C LEU A 117 -2.94 -1.18 -4.71
N VAL A 118 -1.83 -0.72 -5.30
CA VAL A 118 -1.17 0.53 -4.88
C VAL A 118 -2.13 1.71 -5.00
N ILE A 119 -2.81 1.87 -6.14
CA ILE A 119 -3.76 2.95 -6.37
C ILE A 119 -4.90 2.91 -5.35
N MET A 120 -5.48 1.73 -5.10
CA MET A 120 -6.57 1.58 -4.12
C MET A 120 -6.13 1.97 -2.70
N ILE A 121 -4.95 1.51 -2.27
CA ILE A 121 -4.41 1.83 -0.95
C ILE A 121 -4.08 3.32 -0.85
N SER A 122 -3.43 3.91 -1.86
CA SER A 122 -3.13 5.33 -1.89
C SER A 122 -4.40 6.18 -1.88
N ALA A 123 -5.43 5.79 -2.64
CA ALA A 123 -6.73 6.46 -2.63
C ALA A 123 -7.40 6.38 -1.25
N ALA A 124 -7.39 5.21 -0.62
CA ALA A 124 -7.92 5.03 0.72
C ALA A 124 -7.17 5.90 1.76
N LEU A 125 -5.83 5.92 1.72
CA LEU A 125 -5.00 6.77 2.57
C LEU A 125 -5.26 8.25 2.33
N ALA A 126 -5.41 8.67 1.07
CA ALA A 126 -5.72 10.06 0.72
C ALA A 126 -7.11 10.48 1.25
N ILE A 127 -8.13 9.62 1.11
CA ILE A 127 -9.48 9.86 1.66
C ILE A 127 -9.42 9.96 3.18
N MET A 128 -8.80 8.98 3.85
CA MET A 128 -8.64 9.00 5.30
C MET A 128 -7.91 10.27 5.76
N TRP A 129 -6.86 10.67 5.06
CA TRP A 129 -6.08 11.86 5.40
C TRP A 129 -6.90 13.14 5.22
N PHE A 130 -7.67 13.22 4.14
CA PHE A 130 -8.60 14.32 3.92
C PHE A 130 -9.63 14.40 5.05
N MET A 131 -10.21 13.27 5.45
CA MET A 131 -11.17 13.21 6.57
C MET A 131 -10.55 13.64 7.91
N ASP A 132 -9.33 13.19 8.22
CA ASP A 132 -8.60 13.59 9.42
C ASP A 132 -8.28 15.10 9.41
N ARG A 133 -7.81 15.62 8.27
CA ARG A 133 -7.46 17.04 8.13
C ARG A 133 -8.67 17.97 8.21
N VAL A 134 -9.82 17.54 7.69
CA VAL A 134 -11.10 18.26 7.79
C VAL A 134 -11.67 18.19 9.22
N ARG A 135 -11.01 17.47 10.15
CA ARG A 135 -11.46 17.31 11.54
C ARG A 135 -12.92 16.86 11.61
N ILE A 136 -13.31 15.93 10.74
CA ILE A 136 -14.65 15.31 10.81
C ILE A 136 -14.79 14.51 12.12
N TYR A 137 -13.68 14.17 12.79
CA TYR A 137 -13.73 13.63 14.16
C TYR A 137 -14.24 14.63 15.21
N THR A 138 -14.03 15.94 15.01
CA THR A 138 -14.57 17.00 15.86
C THR A 138 -16.03 17.34 15.52
N PHE A 139 -16.60 16.76 14.46
CA PHE A 139 -18.04 16.80 14.21
C PHE A 139 -18.85 15.98 15.21
N THR A 140 -18.21 15.13 16.02
CA THR A 140 -18.89 14.38 17.08
C THR A 140 -19.32 15.25 18.27
N HIS A 141 -18.78 16.47 18.41
CA HIS A 141 -19.12 17.41 19.49
C HIS A 141 -19.80 18.70 19.00
N LEU A 142 -20.23 18.77 17.74
CA LEU A 142 -21.09 19.87 17.29
C LEU A 142 -22.53 19.54 17.72
N PRO A 143 -23.12 20.29 18.68
CA PRO A 143 -24.51 20.03 19.04
C PRO A 143 -25.37 20.24 17.80
N ILE A 144 -26.38 19.38 17.63
CA ILE A 144 -27.14 19.18 16.39
C ILE A 144 -27.68 20.49 15.78
N GLN A 145 -27.89 21.49 16.63
CA GLN A 145 -28.24 22.88 16.28
C GLN A 145 -27.26 23.56 15.30
N TRP A 146 -25.95 23.40 15.46
CA TRP A 146 -24.97 24.00 14.54
C TRP A 146 -24.93 23.29 13.19
N LEU A 147 -25.13 21.98 13.19
CA LEU A 147 -25.19 21.18 11.96
C LEU A 147 -26.43 21.54 11.12
N LEU A 148 -27.58 21.69 11.79
CA LEU A 148 -28.80 22.25 11.19
C LEU A 148 -28.59 23.69 10.70
N GLY A 149 -27.89 24.53 11.45
CA GLY A 149 -27.56 25.91 11.05
C GLY A 149 -26.73 25.97 9.77
N ILE A 150 -25.68 25.16 9.66
CA ILE A 150 -24.84 25.08 8.45
C ILE A 150 -25.65 24.54 7.27
N PHE A 151 -26.48 23.52 7.49
CA PHE A 151 -27.33 22.93 6.45
C PHE A 151 -28.36 23.95 5.90
N VAL A 152 -29.04 24.67 6.78
CA VAL A 152 -29.98 25.74 6.39
C VAL A 152 -29.25 26.89 5.70
N GLY A 153 -28.08 27.29 6.22
CA GLY A 153 -27.25 28.32 5.60
C GLY A 153 -26.83 27.96 4.17
N LEU A 154 -26.40 26.71 3.95
CA LEU A 154 -26.03 26.21 2.62
C LEU A 154 -27.22 26.22 1.66
N LEU A 155 -28.40 25.77 2.12
CA LEU A 155 -29.64 25.82 1.31
C LEU A 155 -30.02 27.25 0.92
N ILE A 156 -29.85 28.23 1.82
CA ILE A 156 -30.09 29.64 1.52
C ILE A 156 -29.09 30.16 0.48
N ILE A 157 -27.80 29.87 0.64
CA ILE A 157 -26.76 30.28 -0.31
C ILE A 157 -27.03 29.70 -1.69
N ILE A 158 -27.34 28.41 -1.78
CA ILE A 158 -27.67 27.74 -3.04
C ILE A 158 -28.92 28.38 -3.65
N ARG A 159 -29.97 28.62 -2.86
CA ARG A 159 -31.21 29.26 -3.34
C ARG A 159 -30.97 30.68 -3.85
N VAL A 160 -30.11 31.46 -3.20
CA VAL A 160 -29.77 32.83 -3.60
C VAL A 160 -28.87 32.82 -4.84
N ALA A 161 -27.88 31.94 -4.89
CA ALA A 161 -27.00 31.77 -6.04
C ALA A 161 -27.79 31.36 -7.29
N TRP A 162 -28.72 30.40 -7.16
CA TRP A 162 -29.57 29.97 -8.28
C TRP A 162 -30.46 31.09 -8.79
N ARG A 163 -31.00 31.94 -7.89
CA ARG A 163 -31.79 33.11 -8.27
C ARG A 163 -30.96 34.22 -8.94
N ARG A 164 -29.66 34.31 -8.67
CA ARG A 164 -28.75 35.26 -9.34
C ARG A 164 -28.27 34.76 -10.70
N VAL A 165 -28.11 33.46 -10.87
CA VAL A 165 -27.67 32.84 -12.14
C VAL A 165 -28.83 32.64 -13.12
N ALA A 166 -30.07 32.51 -12.63
CA ALA A 166 -31.28 32.38 -13.47
C ALA A 166 -31.89 33.74 -13.90
N LYS A 167 -31.15 34.85 -13.77
CA LYS A 167 -31.46 36.16 -14.36
C LYS A 167 -30.43 36.46 -15.44
#